data_AF-A0A973ZIJ9-F1
#
_entry.id   AF-A0A973ZIJ9-F1
#
_cell.length_a   1.000
_cell.length_b   1.000
_cell.length_c   1.000
_cell.angle_alpha   90.00
_cell.angle_beta   90.00
_cell.angle_gamma   90.00
#
_symmetry.space_group_name_H-M   'P 1'
#
loop_
_entity.id
_entity.type
_entity.pdbx_description
1 polymer ?
#
loop_
_entity_poly.entity_id
_entity_poly.type
_entity_poly.pdbx_seq_one_letter_code
_entity_poly.pdbx_strand_id
1 'polypeptide(L)'
;MADFAALLDAAAADPRSPAWDEIWQQSCHQGTCAPASAVLLPLLARACAALSLAERAKPLVFAGFVAVDADPASRARYAADIASLRAQAMQSLGSPDLDDLMFVYLLQAVLGFDGDEIWGKQLDRLSDGEAEPSCPACDVEMVVELSADAPITPGLSCGTRFRFGPSVAA
;
A
#
# COMPACT_ATOMS: atom_id res chain seq x y z
N MET A 1 27.02 2.76 -1.69
CA MET A 1 25.76 2.06 -2.00
C MET A 1 25.55 1.09 -0.86
N ALA A 2 24.51 1.27 -0.04
CA ALA A 2 24.26 0.38 1.09
C ALA A 2 24.07 -1.06 0.58
N ASP A 3 24.56 -2.05 1.34
CA ASP A 3 24.28 -3.45 1.06
C ASP A 3 22.86 -3.78 1.55
N PHE A 4 21.86 -3.48 0.71
CA PHE A 4 20.46 -3.74 1.03
C PHE A 4 20.16 -5.21 1.30
N ALA A 5 20.95 -6.14 0.75
CA ALA A 5 20.77 -7.56 1.03
C ALA A 5 21.12 -7.87 2.49
N ALA A 6 22.29 -7.41 2.96
CA ALA A 6 22.69 -7.57 4.36
C ALA A 6 21.73 -6.85 5.33
N LEU A 7 21.25 -5.66 4.96
CA LEU A 7 20.32 -4.90 5.78
C LEU A 7 18.94 -5.57 5.86
N LEU A 8 18.44 -6.12 4.75
CA LEU A 8 17.19 -6.89 4.72
C LEU A 8 17.31 -8.23 5.46
N ASP A 9 18.44 -8.92 5.36
CA ASP A 9 18.67 -10.16 6.12
C ASP A 9 18.66 -9.88 7.63
N ALA A 10 19.29 -8.79 8.07
CA ALA A 10 19.23 -8.34 9.47
C ALA A 10 17.80 -7.94 9.89
N ALA A 11 17.05 -7.31 9.00
CA ALA A 11 15.65 -6.92 9.24
C ALA A 11 14.70 -8.14 9.29
N ALA A 12 14.97 -9.17 8.47
CA ALA A 12 14.19 -10.40 8.44
C ALA A 12 14.48 -11.32 9.64
N ALA A 13 15.69 -11.24 10.22
CA ALA A 13 16.06 -11.99 11.40
C ALA A 13 15.37 -11.49 12.68
N ASP A 14 15.01 -10.21 12.74
CA ASP A 14 14.19 -9.62 13.81
C ASP A 14 13.18 -8.63 13.21
N PRO A 15 11.88 -8.97 13.19
CA PRO A 15 10.81 -8.10 12.70
C PRO A 15 10.74 -6.72 13.37
N ARG A 16 11.36 -6.56 14.55
CA ARG A 16 11.45 -5.28 15.29
C ARG A 16 12.78 -4.56 15.08
N SER A 17 13.63 -5.06 14.20
CA SER A 17 14.92 -4.47 13.91
C SER A 17 14.78 -3.04 13.38
N PRO A 18 15.59 -2.08 13.86
CA PRO A 18 15.62 -0.72 13.32
C PRO A 18 16.09 -0.67 11.85
N ALA A 19 16.63 -1.79 11.33
CA ALA A 19 16.98 -1.93 9.93
C ALA A 19 15.77 -1.69 9.00
N TRP A 20 14.54 -2.01 9.43
CA TRP A 20 13.33 -1.71 8.66
C TRP A 20 13.14 -0.21 8.44
N ASP A 21 13.34 0.60 9.48
CA ASP A 21 13.24 2.05 9.38
C ASP A 21 14.35 2.62 8.49
N GLU A 22 15.58 2.10 8.60
CA GLU A 22 16.69 2.52 7.75
C GLU A 22 16.41 2.21 6.27
N ILE A 23 15.94 1.00 5.95
CA ILE A 23 15.56 0.62 4.58
C ILE A 23 14.47 1.56 4.06
N TRP A 24 13.45 1.83 4.87
CA TRP A 24 12.37 2.73 4.50
C TRP A 24 12.87 4.13 4.17
N GLN A 25 13.65 4.75 5.06
CA GLN A 25 14.18 6.11 4.87
C GLN A 25 15.11 6.22 3.66
N GLN A 26 15.87 5.17 3.34
CA GLN A 26 16.74 5.16 2.16
C GLN A 26 15.94 4.96 0.86
N SER A 27 14.82 4.24 0.93
CA SER A 27 14.05 3.85 -0.25
C SER A 27 12.93 4.84 -0.60
N CYS A 28 12.40 5.54 0.40
CA CYS A 28 11.20 6.36 0.27
C CYS A 28 11.36 7.73 0.92
N HIS A 29 10.89 8.75 0.23
CA HIS A 29 10.95 10.16 0.62
C HIS A 29 9.55 10.78 0.46
N GLN A 30 9.09 11.46 1.50
CA GLN A 30 7.79 12.19 1.50
C GLN A 30 6.59 11.33 1.05
N GLY A 31 6.55 10.06 1.48
CA GLY A 31 5.44 9.15 1.17
C GLY A 31 5.50 8.53 -0.23
N THR A 32 6.61 8.65 -0.94
CA THR A 32 6.85 7.97 -2.24
C THR A 32 8.18 7.27 -2.24
N CYS A 33 8.26 6.11 -2.89
CA CYS A 33 9.51 5.36 -3.04
C CYS A 33 10.21 5.73 -4.35
N ALA A 34 11.55 5.78 -4.32
CA ALA A 34 12.32 5.99 -5.53
C ALA A 34 12.11 4.80 -6.49
N PRO A 35 11.91 5.00 -7.81
CA PRO A 35 11.73 3.88 -8.74
C PRO A 35 12.87 2.85 -8.72
N ALA A 36 14.11 3.32 -8.45
CA ALA A 36 15.28 2.45 -8.31
C ALA A 36 15.17 1.44 -7.14
N SER A 37 14.32 1.71 -6.14
CA SER A 37 14.05 0.82 -5.01
C SER A 37 13.33 -0.46 -5.44
N ALA A 38 12.80 -0.55 -6.67
CA ALA A 38 12.20 -1.77 -7.20
C ALA A 38 13.14 -3.00 -7.16
N VAL A 39 14.46 -2.78 -7.13
CA VAL A 39 15.46 -3.85 -6.94
C VAL A 39 15.29 -4.61 -5.62
N LEU A 40 14.57 -4.05 -4.64
CA LEU A 40 14.29 -4.67 -3.35
C LEU A 40 13.18 -5.73 -3.42
N LEU A 41 12.32 -5.71 -4.45
CA LEU A 41 11.14 -6.58 -4.53
C LEU A 41 11.47 -8.09 -4.42
N PRO A 42 12.50 -8.63 -5.10
CA PRO A 42 12.85 -10.05 -4.96
C PRO A 42 13.38 -10.41 -3.56
N LEU A 43 14.09 -9.47 -2.91
CA LEU A 43 14.61 -9.67 -1.56
C LEU A 43 13.47 -9.63 -0.53
N LEU A 44 12.54 -8.68 -0.67
CA LEU A 44 11.34 -8.59 0.14
C LEU A 44 10.45 -9.83 -0.01
N ALA A 45 10.28 -10.34 -1.23
CA ALA A 45 9.51 -11.56 -1.48
C ALA A 45 10.06 -12.77 -0.72
N ARG A 46 11.38 -12.91 -0.69
CA ARG A 46 12.09 -13.94 0.09
C ARG A 46 11.96 -13.72 1.59
N ALA A 47 12.19 -12.50 2.07
CA ALA A 47 12.11 -12.17 3.49
C ALA A 47 10.71 -12.43 4.04
N CYS A 48 9.66 -11.97 3.35
CA CYS A 48 8.27 -12.19 3.75
C CYS A 48 7.89 -13.68 3.81
N ALA A 49 8.47 -14.51 2.93
CA ALA A 49 8.21 -15.95 2.91
C ALA A 49 8.83 -16.69 4.10
N ALA A 50 9.87 -16.13 4.73
CA ALA A 50 10.53 -16.70 5.91
C ALA A 50 9.87 -16.29 7.23
N LEU A 51 9.03 -15.25 7.21
CA LEU A 51 8.34 -14.69 8.37
C LEU A 51 6.97 -15.34 8.58
N SER A 52 6.48 -15.33 9.82
CA SER A 52 5.10 -15.75 10.13
C SER A 52 4.06 -14.77 9.55
N LEU A 53 2.79 -15.17 9.53
CA LEU A 53 1.69 -14.33 9.03
C LEU A 53 1.61 -12.98 9.74
N ALA A 54 1.83 -12.96 11.05
CA ALA A 54 1.78 -11.75 11.88
C ALA A 54 3.01 -10.85 11.67
N GLU A 55 4.19 -11.43 11.51
CA GLU A 55 5.45 -10.68 11.41
C GLU A 55 5.67 -10.06 10.03
N ARG A 56 5.12 -10.66 8.98
CA ARG A 56 5.34 -10.22 7.60
C ARG A 56 4.47 -9.04 7.16
N ALA A 57 3.52 -8.57 7.97
CA ALA A 57 2.60 -7.51 7.58
C ALA A 57 3.33 -6.22 7.18
N LYS A 58 4.21 -5.69 8.05
CA LYS A 58 4.97 -4.47 7.78
C LYS A 58 5.90 -4.59 6.55
N PRO A 59 6.70 -5.66 6.39
CA PRO A 59 7.48 -5.89 5.18
C PRO A 59 6.65 -5.93 3.89
N LEU A 60 5.46 -6.54 3.93
CA LEU A 60 4.55 -6.59 2.79
C LEU A 60 3.97 -5.21 2.45
N VAL A 61 3.62 -4.41 3.46
CA VAL A 61 3.21 -3.02 3.27
C VAL A 61 4.29 -2.22 2.56
N PHE A 62 5.52 -2.29 3.05
CA PHE A 62 6.66 -1.64 2.40
C PHE A 62 6.86 -2.10 0.95
N ALA A 63 6.78 -3.40 0.69
CA ALA A 63 6.87 -3.94 -0.66
C ALA A 63 5.76 -3.40 -1.59
N GLY A 64 4.56 -3.17 -1.07
CA GLY A 64 3.46 -2.55 -1.81
C GLY A 64 3.78 -1.13 -2.27
N PHE A 65 4.34 -0.30 -1.39
CA PHE A 65 4.80 1.04 -1.72
C PHE A 65 5.93 1.04 -2.77
N VAL A 66 6.89 0.13 -2.64
CA VAL A 66 7.95 -0.04 -3.64
C VAL A 66 7.36 -0.47 -4.99
N ALA A 67 6.37 -1.36 -5.00
CA ALA A 67 5.77 -1.88 -6.23
C ALA A 67 4.89 -0.86 -6.98
N VAL A 68 4.18 0.02 -6.25
CA VAL A 68 3.32 1.05 -6.85
C VAL A 68 4.14 2.21 -7.44
N ASP A 69 5.32 2.50 -6.90
CA ASP A 69 6.24 3.52 -7.42
C ASP A 69 7.31 2.98 -8.39
N ALA A 70 7.32 1.67 -8.63
CA ALA A 70 8.22 1.07 -9.61
C ALA A 70 7.83 1.49 -11.04
N ASP A 71 8.84 1.82 -11.86
CA ASP A 71 8.62 2.10 -13.27
C ASP A 71 8.10 0.86 -14.03
N PRO A 72 7.50 1.03 -15.23
CA PRO A 72 6.93 -0.08 -15.99
C PRO A 72 7.94 -1.19 -16.34
N ALA A 73 9.20 -0.86 -16.61
CA ALA A 73 10.22 -1.84 -16.94
C ALA A 73 10.62 -2.66 -15.71
N SER A 74 10.73 -2.01 -14.54
CA SER A 74 10.97 -2.65 -13.26
C SER A 74 9.80 -3.54 -12.83
N ARG A 75 8.54 -3.07 -12.96
CA ARG A 75 7.36 -3.92 -12.73
C ARG A 75 7.35 -5.16 -13.61
N ALA A 76 7.64 -5.01 -14.90
CA ALA A 76 7.71 -6.15 -15.82
C ALA A 76 8.85 -7.11 -15.44
N ARG A 77 10.02 -6.58 -15.06
CA ARG A 77 11.19 -7.37 -14.63
C ARG A 77 10.91 -8.19 -13.38
N TYR A 78 10.19 -7.63 -12.40
CA TYR A 78 9.94 -8.25 -11.09
C TYR A 78 8.50 -8.78 -10.94
N ALA A 79 7.80 -9.02 -12.06
CA ALA A 79 6.38 -9.39 -12.05
C ALA A 79 6.10 -10.66 -11.23
N ALA A 80 6.99 -11.65 -11.27
CA ALA A 80 6.86 -12.89 -10.48
C ALA A 80 6.98 -12.63 -8.97
N ASP A 81 7.92 -11.78 -8.57
CA ASP A 81 8.12 -11.40 -7.17
C ASP A 81 6.93 -10.59 -6.65
N ILE A 82 6.43 -9.64 -7.45
CA ILE A 82 5.21 -8.86 -7.16
C ILE A 82 4.00 -9.79 -6.99
N ALA A 83 3.81 -10.77 -7.88
CA ALA A 83 2.72 -11.73 -7.77
C ALA A 83 2.83 -12.59 -6.49
N SER A 84 4.05 -12.99 -6.11
CA SER A 84 4.31 -13.74 -4.87
C SER A 84 3.99 -12.90 -3.63
N LEU A 85 4.48 -11.66 -3.57
CA LEU A 85 4.21 -10.71 -2.50
C LEU A 85 2.70 -10.44 -2.36
N ARG A 86 2.00 -10.23 -3.48
CA ARG A 86 0.55 -10.07 -3.52
C ARG A 86 -0.18 -11.27 -2.91
N ALA A 87 0.22 -12.50 -3.27
CA ALA A 87 -0.38 -13.71 -2.71
C ALA A 87 -0.14 -13.83 -1.20
N GLN A 88 1.05 -13.44 -0.72
CA GLN A 88 1.37 -13.42 0.70
C GLN A 88 0.57 -12.34 1.47
N ALA A 89 0.38 -11.16 0.89
CA ALA A 89 -0.45 -10.09 1.45
C ALA A 89 -1.92 -10.50 1.58
N MET A 90 -2.50 -11.12 0.55
CA MET A 90 -3.85 -11.68 0.61
C MET A 90 -4.03 -12.71 1.72
N GLN A 91 -3.04 -13.56 1.95
CA GLN A 91 -3.08 -14.51 3.07
C GLN A 91 -2.99 -13.79 4.41
N SER A 92 -2.15 -12.76 4.54
CA SER A 92 -2.02 -11.97 5.78
C SER A 92 -3.27 -11.16 6.10
N LEU A 93 -4.03 -10.70 5.11
CA LEU A 93 -5.35 -10.06 5.31
C LEU A 93 -6.38 -10.98 6.00
N GLY A 94 -6.21 -12.30 5.90
CA GLY A 94 -7.06 -13.28 6.59
C GLY A 94 -6.63 -13.59 8.02
N SER A 95 -5.58 -12.93 8.55
CA SER A 95 -5.08 -13.18 9.89
C SER A 95 -6.05 -12.65 10.96
N PRO A 96 -6.42 -13.44 11.97
CA PRO A 96 -7.34 -13.00 13.03
C PRO A 96 -6.73 -11.96 13.98
N ASP A 97 -5.39 -11.90 14.03
CA ASP A 97 -4.64 -10.98 14.90
C ASP A 97 -4.32 -9.64 14.22
N LEU A 98 -4.87 -9.40 13.02
CA LEU A 98 -4.62 -8.19 12.25
C LEU A 98 -5.48 -7.05 12.78
N ASP A 99 -4.86 -5.96 13.20
CA ASP A 99 -5.58 -4.74 13.59
C ASP A 99 -6.12 -3.98 12.37
N ASP A 100 -7.13 -3.13 12.59
CA ASP A 100 -7.84 -2.41 11.53
C ASP A 100 -6.90 -1.50 10.71
N LEU A 101 -5.92 -0.87 11.36
CA LEU A 101 -4.95 0.01 10.69
C LEU A 101 -4.05 -0.80 9.74
N MET A 102 -3.51 -1.92 10.22
CA MET A 102 -2.66 -2.79 9.42
C MET A 102 -3.46 -3.50 8.32
N PHE A 103 -4.76 -3.76 8.54
CA PHE A 103 -5.66 -4.23 7.50
C PHE A 103 -5.73 -3.24 6.32
N VAL A 104 -5.94 -1.95 6.61
CA VAL A 104 -5.98 -0.90 5.58
C VAL A 104 -4.65 -0.83 4.83
N TYR A 105 -3.52 -0.81 5.53
CA TYR A 105 -2.20 -0.77 4.89
C TYR A 105 -1.90 -2.01 4.05
N LEU A 106 -2.27 -3.21 4.49
CA LEU A 106 -2.10 -4.42 3.70
C LEU A 106 -3.01 -4.44 2.47
N LEU A 107 -4.25 -3.94 2.59
CA LEU A 107 -5.14 -3.81 1.45
C LEU A 107 -4.59 -2.81 0.42
N GLN A 108 -4.06 -1.68 0.90
CA GLN A 108 -3.33 -0.71 0.07
C GLN A 108 -2.13 -1.36 -0.64
N ALA A 109 -1.37 -2.20 0.07
CA ALA A 109 -0.25 -2.92 -0.52
C ALA A 109 -0.71 -3.88 -1.64
N VAL A 110 -1.82 -4.59 -1.46
CA VAL A 110 -2.43 -5.44 -2.50
C VAL A 110 -2.76 -4.63 -3.75
N LEU A 111 -3.36 -3.45 -3.58
CA LEU A 111 -3.67 -2.54 -4.69
C LEU A 111 -2.40 -2.01 -5.37
N GLY A 112 -1.36 -1.71 -4.60
CA GLY A 112 -0.04 -1.34 -5.11
C GLY A 112 0.62 -2.44 -5.94
N PHE A 113 0.51 -3.71 -5.51
CA PHE A 113 0.98 -4.84 -6.32
C PHE A 113 0.18 -4.99 -7.63
N ASP A 114 -1.14 -4.79 -7.57
CA ASP A 114 -2.01 -4.79 -8.75
C ASP A 114 -1.74 -3.61 -9.69
N GLY A 115 -1.02 -2.59 -9.22
CA GLY A 115 -0.63 -1.41 -10.00
C GLY A 115 -1.68 -0.31 -10.00
N ASP A 116 -2.57 -0.28 -9.01
CA ASP A 116 -3.50 0.82 -8.79
C ASP A 116 -2.75 2.01 -8.19
N GLU A 117 -2.43 3.01 -9.01
CA GLU A 117 -1.65 4.18 -8.60
C GLU A 117 -2.42 5.14 -7.69
N ILE A 118 -3.75 5.02 -7.61
CA ILE A 118 -4.59 5.89 -6.76
C ILE A 118 -4.72 5.22 -5.40
N TRP A 119 -5.35 4.06 -5.35
CA TRP A 119 -5.67 3.40 -4.09
C TRP A 119 -4.49 2.65 -3.49
N GLY A 120 -3.48 2.30 -4.30
CA GLY A 120 -2.19 1.83 -3.77
C GLY A 120 -1.40 2.90 -3.02
N LYS A 121 -1.83 4.17 -3.07
CA LYS A 121 -1.13 5.32 -2.43
C LYS A 121 -1.99 6.15 -1.47
N GLN A 122 -3.32 6.06 -1.56
CA GLN A 122 -4.23 7.01 -0.90
C GLN A 122 -5.30 6.33 -0.04
N LEU A 123 -5.34 4.99 0.04
CA LEU A 123 -6.39 4.29 0.78
C LEU A 123 -6.30 4.55 2.30
N ASP A 124 -5.08 4.64 2.83
CA ASP A 124 -4.81 5.04 4.20
C ASP A 124 -5.34 6.45 4.50
N ARG A 125 -5.05 7.41 3.63
CA ARG A 125 -5.57 8.78 3.78
C ARG A 125 -7.09 8.84 3.75
N LEU A 126 -7.73 8.03 2.90
CA LEU A 126 -9.19 7.92 2.92
C LEU A 126 -9.69 7.36 4.26
N SER A 127 -9.02 6.35 4.80
CA SER A 127 -9.36 5.77 6.10
C SER A 127 -9.18 6.76 7.25
N ASP A 128 -8.18 7.63 7.16
CA ASP A 128 -7.89 8.67 8.15
C ASP A 128 -8.78 9.92 7.98
N GLY A 129 -9.63 9.95 6.95
CA GLY A 129 -10.48 11.11 6.63
C GLY A 129 -9.73 12.28 5.99
N GLU A 130 -8.49 12.06 5.54
CA GLU A 130 -7.61 13.03 4.86
C GLU A 130 -7.78 13.00 3.34
N ALA A 131 -8.79 12.28 2.82
CA ALA A 131 -9.12 12.36 1.41
C ALA A 131 -9.83 13.69 1.10
N GLU A 132 -9.18 14.52 0.29
CA GLU A 132 -9.68 15.82 -0.18
C GLU A 132 -10.07 15.74 -1.68
N PRO A 133 -11.16 15.03 -2.05
CA PRO A 133 -11.54 14.95 -3.46
C PRO A 133 -12.12 16.29 -3.92
N SER A 134 -11.72 16.74 -5.11
CA SER A 134 -12.36 17.86 -5.81
C SER A 134 -13.24 17.37 -6.96
N CYS A 135 -14.31 18.10 -7.26
CA CYS A 135 -15.18 17.80 -8.39
C CYS A 135 -14.42 18.05 -9.71
N PRO A 136 -14.26 17.05 -10.60
CA PRO A 136 -13.49 17.25 -11.84
C PRO A 136 -14.14 18.24 -12.82
N ALA A 137 -15.40 18.61 -12.62
CA ALA A 137 -16.12 19.55 -13.48
C ALA A 137 -16.03 21.01 -13.02
N CYS A 138 -15.89 21.26 -11.71
CA CYS A 138 -15.96 22.63 -11.15
C CYS A 138 -14.94 22.91 -10.03
N ASP A 139 -14.10 21.93 -9.69
CA ASP A 139 -13.02 22.01 -8.69
C ASP A 139 -13.48 22.37 -7.27
N VAL A 140 -14.77 22.24 -6.98
CA VAL A 140 -15.31 22.39 -5.62
C VAL A 140 -14.90 21.18 -4.80
N GLU A 141 -14.41 21.43 -3.58
CA GLU A 141 -14.08 20.42 -2.59
C GLU A 141 -15.32 19.58 -2.22
N MET A 142 -15.13 18.27 -2.14
CA MET A 142 -16.19 17.30 -1.92
C MET A 142 -15.96 16.56 -0.62
N VAL A 143 -17.04 16.36 0.16
CA VAL A 143 -17.01 15.50 1.34
C VAL A 143 -17.44 14.10 0.94
N VAL A 144 -16.65 13.10 1.36
CA VAL A 144 -17.00 11.67 1.20
C VAL A 144 -17.50 11.16 2.54
N GLU A 145 -18.77 10.78 2.58
CA GLU A 145 -19.36 10.11 3.73
C GLU A 145 -19.34 8.59 3.47
N LEU A 146 -18.60 7.85 4.29
CA LEU A 146 -18.61 6.39 4.29
C LEU A 146 -19.71 5.90 5.25
N SER A 147 -20.82 5.41 4.71
CA SER A 147 -21.89 4.81 5.53
C SER A 147 -21.94 3.29 5.37
N ALA A 148 -22.12 2.59 6.49
CA ALA A 148 -22.23 1.13 6.53
C ALA A 148 -23.48 0.59 5.82
N ASP A 149 -24.47 1.45 5.58
CA ASP A 149 -25.78 1.09 5.02
C ASP A 149 -25.88 1.27 3.49
N ALA A 150 -24.82 1.77 2.85
CA ALA A 150 -24.81 1.96 1.40
C ALA A 150 -24.40 0.67 0.65
N PRO A 151 -25.18 0.20 -0.33
CA PRO A 151 -24.81 -0.99 -1.11
C PRO A 151 -23.59 -0.73 -1.99
N ILE A 152 -22.54 -1.56 -1.86
CA ILE A 152 -21.39 -1.56 -2.77
C ILE A 152 -21.86 -2.07 -4.14
N THR A 153 -21.77 -1.22 -5.16
CA THR A 153 -22.13 -1.58 -6.54
C THR A 153 -20.87 -1.69 -7.41
N PRO A 154 -20.39 -2.90 -7.74
CA PRO A 154 -19.21 -3.08 -8.58
C PRO A 154 -19.42 -2.55 -10.00
N GLY A 155 -18.39 -1.95 -10.62
CA GLY A 155 -18.39 -1.60 -12.05
C GLY A 155 -18.74 -0.16 -12.41
N LEU A 156 -18.77 0.77 -11.46
CA LEU A 156 -18.89 2.19 -11.76
C LEU A 156 -17.50 2.81 -12.03
N SER A 157 -17.04 2.77 -13.27
CA SER A 157 -15.93 3.63 -13.71
C SER A 157 -16.39 5.07 -14.01
N CYS A 158 -17.71 5.29 -14.15
CA CYS A 158 -18.38 6.59 -14.05
C CYS A 158 -19.90 6.35 -13.93
N GLY A 159 -20.53 6.88 -12.89
CA GLY A 159 -21.98 6.77 -12.67
C GLY A 159 -22.39 6.84 -11.19
N THR A 160 -21.55 7.43 -10.34
CA THR A 160 -21.77 7.43 -8.89
C THR A 160 -22.87 8.41 -8.50
N ARG A 161 -23.86 7.93 -7.74
CA ARG A 161 -24.66 8.81 -6.87
C ARG A 161 -23.90 8.98 -5.56
N PHE A 162 -22.90 9.85 -5.57
CA PHE A 162 -22.42 10.47 -4.33
C PHE A 162 -23.42 11.57 -3.95
N ARG A 163 -23.77 11.66 -2.67
CA ARG A 163 -24.52 12.81 -2.17
C ARG A 163 -23.50 13.90 -1.84
N PHE A 164 -23.09 14.65 -2.86
CA PHE A 164 -22.28 15.85 -2.67
C PHE A 164 -23.17 16.93 -2.03
N GLY A 165 -22.89 17.25 -0.77
CA GLY A 165 -23.43 18.43 -0.11
C GLY A 165 -22.36 19.52 -0.09
N PRO A 166 -22.72 20.80 -0.19
CA PRO A 166 -21.76 21.86 0.12
C PRO A 166 -21.24 21.67 1.55
N SER A 167 -19.95 21.90 1.77
CA SER A 167 -19.42 22.12 3.11
C SER A 167 -20.14 23.33 3.69
N VAL A 168 -21.11 23.09 4.56
CA VAL A 168 -21.72 24.16 5.35
C VAL A 168 -20.93 24.18 6.65
N ALA A 169 -20.00 25.14 6.74
CA ALA A 169 -19.35 25.46 8.00
C ALA A 169 -20.42 25.68 9.08
N ALA A 170 -20.38 24.88 10.13
CA ALA A 170 -21.10 25.11 11.38
C ALA A 170 -20.20 25.87 12.36
#